data_AF-A0A376G1L6-F1
#
_entry.id   AF-A0A376G1L6-F1
#
_cell.length_a   1.000
_cell.length_b   1.000
_cell.length_c   1.000
_cell.angle_alpha   90.00
_cell.angle_beta   90.00
_cell.angle_gamma   90.00
#
_symmetry.space_group_name_H-M   'P 1'
#
loop_
_entity.id
_entity.type
_entity.pdbx_description
1 polymer ?
#
loop_
_entity_poly.entity_id
_entity_poly.type
_entity_poly.pdbx_seq_one_letter_code
_entity_poly.pdbx_strand_id
1 'polypeptide(L)'
;MLTIAVSAQFTLNAHNNGWVPVNGSSGVTVTNVVAVEMHMSGALNYKNWSLVARVVSPIVNSEKKEFPVEKLKLKFNNYTTSQYYSENYPTLNQLGVIQNNIAMSFSPNYFIRNSPLTIATPEGKYGAIDLNYDIVIDAGTYLNALKSWNNYPIQFEFSLLNEFGTLIGKSLFPIEMQISPNGNYESAPAFSIAVDGSAVNGELVFNTIQDYRNGVKKEYQNGLIVSSDTAYDIQVSSLNQYLQSSDAQNLELNSINVQIKDIETNNLSKVIKLSNYNQSLMTNSSKTASKKYNIIYYTTPSDNKILNSKPGNYSTSLLYTITPL
;
A
#
# COMPACT_ATOMS: atom_id res chain seq x y z
N MET A 1 -63.96 3.98 -4.67
CA MET A 1 -62.74 4.38 -3.95
C MET A 1 -61.57 3.72 -4.65
N LEU A 2 -60.66 4.52 -5.21
CA LEU A 2 -59.46 4.03 -5.87
C LEU A 2 -58.45 3.70 -4.76
N THR A 3 -58.26 2.43 -4.43
CA THR A 3 -57.17 2.00 -3.55
C THR A 3 -55.86 2.20 -4.29
N ILE A 4 -55.08 3.19 -3.88
CA ILE A 4 -53.69 3.33 -4.31
C ILE A 4 -52.95 2.12 -3.73
N ALA A 5 -52.65 1.13 -4.57
CA ALA A 5 -51.81 0.01 -4.17
C ALA A 5 -50.40 0.56 -3.91
N VAL A 6 -49.99 0.60 -2.64
CA VAL A 6 -48.60 0.89 -2.29
C VAL A 6 -47.79 -0.34 -2.68
N SER A 7 -46.98 -0.22 -3.72
CA SER A 7 -46.08 -1.30 -4.16
C SER A 7 -45.04 -1.58 -3.09
N ALA A 8 -44.74 -2.85 -2.81
CA ALA A 8 -43.65 -3.22 -1.92
C ALA A 8 -42.30 -2.79 -2.50
N GLN A 9 -41.45 -2.16 -1.69
CA GLN A 9 -40.18 -1.58 -2.11
C GLN A 9 -39.10 -1.80 -1.05
N PHE A 10 -37.92 -2.26 -1.49
CA PHE A 10 -36.68 -2.24 -0.72
C PHE A 10 -35.71 -1.29 -1.40
N THR A 11 -35.60 -0.07 -0.87
CA THR A 11 -34.89 1.04 -1.52
C THR A 11 -33.74 1.54 -0.69
N LEU A 12 -32.89 2.33 -1.34
CA LEU A 12 -31.64 2.82 -0.81
C LEU A 12 -31.59 4.35 -0.99
N ASN A 13 -31.28 5.06 0.09
CA ASN A 13 -30.94 6.48 0.06
C ASN A 13 -29.61 6.66 0.81
N ALA A 14 -28.59 7.13 0.11
CA ALA A 14 -27.29 7.42 0.71
C ALA A 14 -26.97 8.89 0.53
N HIS A 15 -26.47 9.52 1.59
CA HIS A 15 -26.18 10.94 1.62
C HIS A 15 -24.97 11.22 2.52
N ASN A 16 -24.48 12.46 2.43
CA ASN A 16 -23.41 12.95 3.29
C ASN A 16 -23.96 13.82 4.41
N ASN A 17 -23.27 13.80 5.55
CA ASN A 17 -23.58 14.61 6.73
C ASN A 17 -22.48 15.63 7.06
N GLY A 18 -21.52 15.82 6.15
CA GLY A 18 -20.37 16.66 6.42
C GLY A 18 -19.36 16.72 5.30
N TRP A 19 -18.24 17.37 5.61
CA TRP A 19 -17.13 17.60 4.70
C TRP A 19 -15.85 17.00 5.28
N VAL A 20 -14.85 16.72 4.44
CA VAL A 20 -13.62 16.03 4.85
C VAL A 20 -12.41 16.99 4.85
N PRO A 21 -12.00 17.53 6.02
CA PRO A 21 -10.75 18.26 6.15
C PRO A 21 -9.54 17.33 6.27
N VAL A 22 -8.55 17.48 5.39
CA VAL A 22 -7.22 16.90 5.56
C VAL A 22 -6.24 18.02 5.85
N ASN A 23 -5.59 17.97 7.02
CA ASN A 23 -4.70 19.03 7.53
C ASN A 23 -3.27 18.55 7.76
N GLY A 24 -2.87 17.44 7.17
CA GLY A 24 -1.49 16.98 7.26
C GLY A 24 -1.23 15.57 6.77
N SER A 25 0.05 15.18 6.81
CA SER A 25 0.52 13.86 6.37
C SER A 25 0.11 12.71 7.28
N SER A 26 -0.43 12.97 8.47
CA SER A 26 -1.00 11.94 9.36
C SER A 26 -2.33 11.36 8.86
N GLY A 27 -2.89 11.87 7.77
CA GLY A 27 -4.23 11.50 7.32
C GLY A 27 -5.32 12.06 8.24
N VAL A 28 -6.55 11.57 8.07
CA VAL A 28 -7.69 11.96 8.91
C VAL A 28 -8.72 10.83 9.01
N THR A 29 -9.43 10.76 10.12
CA THR A 29 -10.71 10.05 10.24
C THR A 29 -11.78 11.05 10.61
N VAL A 30 -12.80 11.19 9.76
CA VAL A 30 -13.95 12.08 10.01
C VAL A 30 -15.16 11.20 10.27
N THR A 31 -15.78 11.40 11.42
CA THR A 31 -16.81 10.48 11.91
C THR A 31 -18.18 10.74 11.32
N ASN A 32 -18.95 9.68 11.08
CA ASN A 32 -20.35 9.74 10.64
C ASN A 32 -20.61 10.64 9.41
N VAL A 33 -19.70 10.64 8.43
CA VAL A 33 -19.85 11.50 7.23
C VAL A 33 -20.77 10.88 6.19
N VAL A 34 -20.83 9.55 6.12
CA VAL A 34 -21.66 8.83 5.14
C VAL A 34 -22.78 8.10 5.86
N ALA A 35 -24.01 8.37 5.47
CA ALA A 35 -25.20 7.64 5.92
C ALA A 35 -25.82 6.87 4.76
N VAL A 36 -26.19 5.62 5.02
CA VAL A 36 -26.84 4.72 4.06
C VAL A 36 -28.13 4.21 4.67
N GLU A 37 -29.24 4.80 4.26
CA GLU A 37 -30.59 4.47 4.68
C GLU A 37 -31.16 3.40 3.75
N MET A 38 -31.60 2.30 4.34
CA MET A 38 -32.26 1.20 3.65
C MET A 38 -33.72 1.15 4.08
N HIS A 39 -34.62 1.57 3.19
CA HIS A 39 -36.06 1.65 3.47
C HIS A 39 -36.77 0.39 2.99
N MET A 40 -37.65 -0.13 3.85
CA MET A 40 -38.42 -1.33 3.62
C MET A 40 -39.90 -0.97 3.73
N SER A 41 -40.68 -1.21 2.68
CA SER A 41 -42.11 -0.93 2.65
C SER A 41 -42.87 -2.07 1.98
N GLY A 42 -43.99 -2.48 2.58
CA GLY A 42 -44.87 -3.52 2.04
C GLY A 42 -44.36 -4.95 2.19
N ALA A 43 -45.00 -5.89 1.50
CA ALA A 43 -44.66 -7.31 1.56
C ALA A 43 -43.34 -7.62 0.85
N LEU A 44 -42.25 -7.85 1.61
CA LEU A 44 -40.91 -8.10 1.10
C LEU A 44 -40.42 -9.51 1.48
N ASN A 45 -39.48 -10.04 0.69
CA ASN A 45 -38.78 -11.29 1.00
C ASN A 45 -37.41 -11.32 0.28
N TYR A 46 -36.45 -10.52 0.77
CA TYR A 46 -35.09 -10.51 0.25
C TYR A 46 -34.15 -11.29 1.18
N LYS A 47 -33.64 -12.42 0.68
CA LYS A 47 -32.62 -13.24 1.34
C LYS A 47 -31.25 -12.91 0.76
N ASN A 48 -30.19 -13.18 1.50
CA ASN A 48 -28.79 -13.10 1.03
C ASN A 48 -28.46 -11.82 0.26
N TRP A 49 -29.11 -10.71 0.59
CA TRP A 49 -28.90 -9.44 -0.10
C TRP A 49 -27.52 -8.89 0.24
N SER A 50 -27.00 -8.04 -0.64
CA SER A 50 -25.68 -7.44 -0.46
C SER A 50 -25.74 -5.93 -0.63
N LEU A 51 -24.88 -5.23 0.10
CA LEU A 51 -24.64 -3.80 -0.06
C LEU A 51 -23.22 -3.63 -0.58
N VAL A 52 -23.08 -2.94 -1.70
CA VAL A 52 -21.77 -2.60 -2.29
C VAL A 52 -21.66 -1.11 -2.53
N ALA A 53 -20.44 -0.59 -2.56
CA ALA A 53 -20.19 0.78 -3.00
C ALA A 53 -18.89 0.93 -3.77
N ARG A 54 -18.84 1.98 -4.58
CA ARG A 54 -17.67 2.40 -5.35
C ARG A 54 -17.58 3.92 -5.45
N VAL A 55 -16.42 4.42 -5.82
CA VAL A 55 -16.27 5.78 -6.34
C VAL A 55 -16.49 5.71 -7.85
N VAL A 56 -17.31 6.61 -8.42
CA VAL A 56 -17.73 6.45 -9.83
C VAL A 56 -16.83 7.16 -10.85
N SER A 57 -15.94 8.04 -10.40
CA SER A 57 -15.01 8.80 -11.24
C SER A 57 -13.72 9.14 -10.49
N PRO A 58 -12.59 9.40 -11.18
CA PRO A 58 -11.37 9.91 -10.55
C PRO A 58 -11.64 11.11 -9.63
N ILE A 59 -10.95 11.16 -8.49
CA ILE A 59 -11.10 12.21 -7.49
C ILE A 59 -10.12 13.33 -7.85
N VAL A 60 -10.56 14.26 -8.69
CA VAL A 60 -9.70 15.29 -9.29
C VAL A 60 -10.24 16.68 -8.95
N ASN A 61 -9.37 17.55 -8.42
CA ASN A 61 -9.73 18.94 -8.15
C ASN A 61 -9.61 19.82 -9.42
N SER A 62 -10.01 21.09 -9.34
CA SER A 62 -9.94 22.02 -10.49
C SER A 62 -8.51 22.35 -10.96
N GLU A 63 -7.49 22.07 -10.15
CA GLU A 63 -6.06 22.18 -10.51
C GLU A 63 -5.51 20.92 -11.21
N LYS A 64 -6.37 19.92 -11.48
CA LYS A 64 -6.00 18.62 -12.07
C LYS A 64 -5.10 17.76 -11.17
N LYS A 65 -5.09 18.01 -9.86
CA LYS A 65 -4.47 17.10 -8.90
C LYS A 65 -5.42 15.95 -8.64
N GLU A 66 -4.91 14.73 -8.72
CA GLU A 66 -5.70 13.51 -8.53
C GLU A 66 -5.37 12.87 -7.19
N PHE A 67 -6.40 12.65 -6.38
CA PHE A 67 -6.29 11.90 -5.14
C PHE A 67 -6.40 10.39 -5.42
N PRO A 68 -5.49 9.55 -4.90
CA PRO A 68 -5.53 8.11 -5.13
C PRO A 68 -6.72 7.46 -4.42
N VAL A 69 -7.64 6.85 -5.18
CA VAL A 69 -8.91 6.32 -4.65
C VAL A 69 -8.71 5.26 -3.55
N GLU A 70 -7.64 4.47 -3.62
CA GLU A 70 -7.33 3.43 -2.65
C GLU A 70 -6.89 3.97 -1.28
N LYS A 71 -6.54 5.26 -1.20
CA LYS A 71 -6.22 5.98 0.04
C LYS A 71 -7.46 6.51 0.77
N LEU A 72 -8.62 6.48 0.11
CA LEU A 72 -9.92 6.75 0.70
C LEU A 72 -10.54 5.44 1.19
N LYS A 73 -10.96 5.40 2.45
CA LYS A 73 -11.62 4.23 3.04
C LYS A 73 -12.91 4.65 3.73
N LEU A 74 -13.88 3.74 3.74
CA LEU A 74 -15.05 3.84 4.62
C LEU A 74 -14.91 2.84 5.75
N LYS A 75 -15.21 3.28 6.96
CA LYS A 75 -15.19 2.45 8.17
C LYS A 75 -16.56 2.48 8.81
N PHE A 76 -17.12 1.32 9.10
CA PHE A 76 -18.40 1.25 9.81
C PHE A 76 -18.27 1.91 11.20
N ASN A 77 -19.22 2.77 11.54
CA ASN A 77 -19.29 3.43 12.84
C ASN A 77 -20.41 2.81 13.69
N ASN A 78 -21.65 3.01 13.27
CA ASN A 78 -22.84 2.55 13.99
C ASN A 78 -24.00 2.35 13.01
N TYR A 79 -25.12 1.85 13.54
CA TYR A 79 -26.37 1.81 12.81
C TYR A 79 -27.54 2.17 13.73
N THR A 80 -28.61 2.64 13.11
CA THR A 80 -29.91 2.86 13.75
C THR A 80 -31.00 2.15 12.98
N THR A 81 -32.14 1.98 13.63
CA THR A 81 -33.35 1.44 12.99
C THR A 81 -34.54 2.29 13.39
N SER A 82 -35.46 2.51 12.45
CA SER A 82 -36.71 3.23 12.71
C SER A 82 -37.90 2.43 12.21
N GLN A 83 -38.97 2.41 13.01
CA GLN A 83 -40.24 1.73 12.70
C GLN A 83 -40.08 0.25 12.28
N TYR A 84 -38.97 -0.39 12.61
CA TYR A 84 -38.68 -1.74 12.14
C TYR A 84 -39.78 -2.72 12.58
N TYR A 85 -40.31 -3.49 11.63
CA TYR A 85 -41.53 -4.28 11.80
C TYR A 85 -41.37 -5.53 12.68
N SER A 86 -40.14 -5.89 13.04
CA SER A 86 -39.82 -7.02 13.94
C SER A 86 -39.82 -6.57 15.40
N GLU A 87 -40.23 -7.47 16.30
CA GLU A 87 -40.19 -7.26 17.76
C GLU A 87 -38.77 -7.01 18.30
N ASN A 88 -37.75 -7.48 17.57
CA ASN A 88 -36.34 -7.25 17.90
C ASN A 88 -35.59 -6.64 16.71
N TYR A 89 -34.74 -5.65 17.00
CA TYR A 89 -33.85 -5.05 16.01
C TYR A 89 -32.68 -6.00 15.68
N PRO A 90 -32.26 -6.07 14.40
CA PRO A 90 -31.21 -6.99 13.98
C PRO A 90 -29.86 -6.57 14.53
N THR A 91 -29.11 -7.52 15.11
CA THR A 91 -27.72 -7.30 15.53
C THR A 91 -26.78 -7.07 14.33
N LEU A 92 -25.59 -6.51 14.58
CA LEU A 92 -24.55 -6.36 13.54
C LEU A 92 -24.19 -7.68 12.85
N ASN A 93 -24.12 -8.77 13.63
CA ASN A 93 -23.82 -10.10 13.09
C ASN A 93 -24.95 -10.62 12.19
N GLN A 94 -26.21 -10.32 12.52
CA GLN A 94 -27.35 -10.67 11.68
C GLN A 94 -27.38 -9.83 10.41
N LEU A 95 -27.04 -8.54 10.47
CA LEU A 95 -26.90 -7.70 9.28
C LEU A 95 -25.74 -8.16 8.39
N GLY A 96 -24.65 -8.66 8.97
CA GLY A 96 -23.45 -9.07 8.22
C GLY A 96 -22.61 -7.88 7.76
N VAL A 97 -22.58 -6.80 8.55
CA VAL A 97 -21.81 -5.59 8.23
C VAL A 97 -20.31 -5.86 8.39
N ILE A 98 -19.53 -5.47 7.38
CA ILE A 98 -18.06 -5.48 7.43
C ILE A 98 -17.59 -4.27 8.26
N GLN A 99 -16.93 -4.54 9.38
CA GLN A 99 -16.54 -3.51 10.36
C GLN A 99 -15.11 -2.97 10.16
N ASN A 100 -14.28 -3.67 9.38
CA ASN A 100 -12.93 -3.22 9.05
C ASN A 100 -12.97 -2.04 8.05
N ASN A 101 -11.86 -1.31 7.92
CA ASN A 101 -11.74 -0.29 6.89
C ASN A 101 -11.84 -0.92 5.49
N ILE A 102 -12.73 -0.39 4.66
CA ILE A 102 -12.92 -0.83 3.27
C ILE A 102 -12.25 0.22 2.37
N ALA A 103 -11.17 -0.15 1.69
CA ALA A 103 -10.53 0.72 0.71
C ALA A 103 -11.44 0.90 -0.51
N MET A 104 -11.64 2.16 -0.89
CA MET A 104 -12.49 2.48 -2.03
C MET A 104 -11.76 2.20 -3.34
N SER A 105 -12.54 1.95 -4.38
CA SER A 105 -12.04 1.75 -5.73
C SER A 105 -13.12 2.15 -6.74
N PHE A 106 -12.76 2.14 -8.02
CA PHE A 106 -13.73 2.33 -9.10
C PHE A 106 -14.61 1.09 -9.34
N SER A 107 -14.27 -0.05 -8.74
CA SER A 107 -15.07 -1.28 -8.73
C SER A 107 -15.90 -1.40 -7.45
N PRO A 108 -17.07 -2.06 -7.48
CA PRO A 108 -17.88 -2.28 -6.28
C PRO A 108 -17.14 -3.09 -5.21
N ASN A 109 -17.04 -2.52 -4.00
CA ASN A 109 -16.56 -3.19 -2.80
C ASN A 109 -17.75 -3.56 -1.91
N TYR A 110 -17.68 -4.71 -1.22
CA TYR A 110 -18.74 -5.15 -0.31
C TYR A 110 -18.66 -4.44 1.03
N PHE A 111 -19.83 -4.03 1.51
CA PHE A 111 -20.08 -3.50 2.86
C PHE A 111 -20.92 -4.48 3.67
N ILE A 112 -21.83 -5.17 2.99
CA ILE A 112 -22.53 -6.36 3.46
C ILE A 112 -22.47 -7.38 2.33
N ARG A 113 -21.99 -8.58 2.61
CA ARG A 113 -21.91 -9.67 1.63
C ARG A 113 -22.84 -10.79 2.08
N ASN A 114 -23.88 -11.06 1.29
CA ASN A 114 -24.86 -12.12 1.53
C ASN A 114 -25.39 -12.08 2.97
N SER A 115 -26.13 -11.02 3.30
CA SER A 115 -26.64 -10.78 4.66
C SER A 115 -27.35 -12.02 5.22
N PRO A 116 -27.02 -12.45 6.45
CA PRO A 116 -27.78 -13.48 7.16
C PRO A 116 -29.23 -13.05 7.47
N LEU A 117 -29.49 -11.75 7.53
CA LEU A 117 -30.82 -11.20 7.78
C LEU A 117 -31.67 -11.28 6.51
N THR A 118 -32.77 -12.01 6.59
CA THR A 118 -33.83 -11.91 5.57
C THR A 118 -34.68 -10.67 5.82
N ILE A 119 -34.85 -9.83 4.80
CA ILE A 119 -35.82 -8.73 4.83
C ILE A 119 -37.19 -9.28 4.46
N ALA A 120 -37.98 -9.62 5.48
CA ALA A 120 -39.31 -10.23 5.37
C ALA A 120 -40.40 -9.33 6.00
N THR A 121 -40.58 -8.13 5.45
CA THR A 121 -41.57 -7.17 5.91
C THR A 121 -42.99 -7.62 5.53
N PRO A 122 -43.98 -7.64 6.45
CA PRO A 122 -45.39 -7.93 6.12
C PRO A 122 -46.08 -6.83 5.33
N GLU A 123 -47.23 -7.14 4.71
CA GLU A 123 -48.07 -6.13 4.05
C GLU A 123 -48.48 -5.00 5.00
N GLY A 124 -48.46 -3.75 4.52
CA GLY A 124 -48.80 -2.56 5.30
C GLY A 124 -47.79 -2.16 6.37
N LYS A 125 -46.63 -2.84 6.45
CA LYS A 125 -45.53 -2.46 7.35
C LYS A 125 -44.46 -1.65 6.60
N TYR A 126 -43.78 -0.81 7.36
CA TYR A 126 -42.66 0.01 6.92
C TYR A 126 -41.55 -0.06 7.97
N GLY A 127 -40.29 0.16 7.58
CA GLY A 127 -39.17 0.35 8.50
C GLY A 127 -37.91 0.78 7.76
N ALA A 128 -36.89 1.20 8.50
CA ALA A 128 -35.58 1.54 7.94
C ALA A 128 -34.43 1.01 8.80
N ILE A 129 -33.30 0.75 8.15
CA ILE A 129 -31.99 0.52 8.77
C ILE A 129 -31.04 1.58 8.21
N ASP A 130 -30.41 2.36 9.07
CA ASP A 130 -29.47 3.41 8.67
C ASP A 130 -28.07 3.01 9.11
N LEU A 131 -27.17 2.84 8.15
CA LEU A 131 -25.76 2.50 8.40
C LEU A 131 -24.91 3.77 8.29
N ASN A 132 -24.16 4.08 9.34
CA ASN A 132 -23.28 5.24 9.39
C ASN A 132 -21.81 4.82 9.27
N TYR A 133 -21.08 5.54 8.42
CA TYR A 133 -19.67 5.30 8.14
C TYR A 133 -18.83 6.54 8.35
N ASP A 134 -17.64 6.33 8.88
CA ASP A 134 -16.56 7.30 8.91
C ASP A 134 -15.83 7.29 7.57
N ILE A 135 -15.29 8.44 7.19
CA ILE A 135 -14.30 8.54 6.11
C ILE A 135 -12.92 8.52 6.72
N VAL A 136 -12.06 7.65 6.20
CA VAL A 136 -10.64 7.57 6.57
C VAL A 136 -9.79 7.90 5.35
N ILE A 137 -8.90 8.87 5.50
CA ILE A 137 -7.85 9.20 4.53
C ILE A 137 -6.53 8.68 5.09
N ASP A 138 -5.88 7.79 4.34
CA ASP A 138 -4.62 7.21 4.75
C ASP A 138 -3.53 8.28 4.93
N ALA A 139 -2.71 8.10 5.97
CA ALA A 139 -1.51 8.88 6.18
C ALA A 139 -0.50 8.70 5.03
N GLY A 140 0.32 9.72 4.80
CA GLY A 140 1.49 9.64 3.93
C GLY A 140 1.93 10.99 3.37
N THR A 141 3.18 11.02 2.92
CA THR A 141 3.81 12.18 2.26
C THR A 141 3.17 12.54 0.92
N TYR A 142 2.42 11.61 0.30
CA TYR A 142 1.67 11.87 -0.95
C TYR A 142 0.69 13.06 -0.81
N LEU A 143 0.15 13.28 0.39
CA LEU A 143 -0.75 14.40 0.68
C LEU A 143 -0.08 15.77 0.49
N ASN A 144 1.25 15.85 0.61
CA ASN A 144 2.01 17.08 0.42
C ASN A 144 1.85 17.64 -1.00
N ALA A 145 1.88 16.77 -2.02
CA ALA A 145 1.69 17.16 -3.42
C ALA A 145 0.24 17.59 -3.72
N LEU A 146 -0.72 17.08 -2.94
CA LEU A 146 -2.16 17.25 -3.15
C LEU A 146 -2.77 18.46 -2.43
N LYS A 147 -1.99 19.22 -1.66
CA LYS A 147 -2.46 20.47 -1.05
C LYS A 147 -3.09 21.40 -2.08
N SER A 148 -4.30 21.89 -1.80
CA SER A 148 -4.99 22.86 -2.66
C SER A 148 -6.13 23.54 -1.91
N TRP A 149 -6.40 24.81 -2.25
CA TRP A 149 -7.63 25.49 -1.82
C TRP A 149 -8.87 24.96 -2.54
N ASN A 150 -8.68 24.24 -3.65
CA ASN A 150 -9.75 23.64 -4.42
C ASN A 150 -10.15 22.28 -3.84
N ASN A 151 -11.46 22.08 -3.71
CA ASN A 151 -12.02 20.83 -3.19
C ASN A 151 -11.84 19.69 -4.20
N TYR A 152 -11.67 18.50 -3.65
CA TYR A 152 -11.70 17.22 -4.32
C TYR A 152 -13.14 16.67 -4.24
N PRO A 153 -13.92 16.71 -5.33
CA PRO A 153 -15.23 16.10 -5.34
C PRO A 153 -15.11 14.58 -5.37
N ILE A 154 -15.83 13.92 -4.47
CA ILE A 154 -15.90 12.45 -4.38
C ILE A 154 -17.34 12.06 -4.69
N GLN A 155 -17.56 11.35 -5.79
CA GLN A 155 -18.89 10.85 -6.15
C GLN A 155 -18.99 9.38 -5.75
N PHE A 156 -19.75 9.10 -4.70
CA PHE A 156 -20.05 7.74 -4.26
C PHE A 156 -21.28 7.19 -4.96
N GLU A 157 -21.28 5.87 -5.12
CA GLU A 157 -22.44 5.09 -5.54
C GLU A 157 -22.57 3.88 -4.63
N PHE A 158 -23.67 3.81 -3.88
CA PHE A 158 -24.07 2.61 -3.18
C PHE A 158 -25.11 1.85 -4.02
N SER A 159 -24.99 0.53 -4.02
CA SER A 159 -25.88 -0.37 -4.71
C SER A 159 -26.31 -1.49 -3.78
N LEU A 160 -27.62 -1.72 -3.76
CA LEU A 160 -28.27 -2.81 -3.05
C LEU A 160 -28.54 -3.91 -4.06
N LEU A 161 -28.14 -5.13 -3.74
CA LEU A 161 -28.20 -6.31 -4.62
C LEU A 161 -29.06 -7.39 -3.98
N ASN A 162 -29.84 -8.11 -4.78
CA ASN A 162 -30.53 -9.34 -4.33
C ASN A 162 -29.58 -10.55 -4.25
N GLU A 163 -30.11 -11.72 -3.89
CA GLU A 163 -29.33 -12.97 -3.75
C GLU A 163 -28.64 -13.44 -5.04
N PHE A 164 -29.10 -12.96 -6.21
CA PHE A 164 -28.52 -13.29 -7.51
C PHE A 164 -27.52 -12.24 -7.99
N GLY A 165 -27.18 -11.24 -7.14
CA GLY A 165 -26.31 -10.13 -7.51
C GLY A 165 -26.96 -9.11 -8.45
N THR A 166 -28.29 -9.15 -8.61
CA THR A 166 -29.02 -8.18 -9.44
C THR A 166 -29.30 -6.91 -8.64
N LEU A 167 -29.11 -5.75 -9.27
CA LEU A 167 -29.39 -4.45 -8.68
C LEU A 167 -30.88 -4.29 -8.34
N ILE A 168 -31.17 -3.93 -7.09
CA ILE A 168 -32.53 -3.64 -6.60
C ILE A 168 -32.69 -2.20 -6.12
N GLY A 169 -31.60 -1.56 -5.70
CA GLY A 169 -31.60 -0.16 -5.28
C GLY A 169 -30.25 0.48 -5.52
N LYS A 170 -30.23 1.78 -5.78
CA LYS A 170 -29.02 2.52 -6.08
C LYS A 170 -29.15 3.95 -5.58
N SER A 171 -28.10 4.48 -4.96
CA SER A 171 -28.01 5.88 -4.57
C SER A 171 -26.65 6.44 -4.97
N LEU A 172 -26.66 7.64 -5.57
CA LEU A 172 -25.45 8.40 -5.85
C LEU A 172 -25.48 9.69 -5.05
N PHE A 173 -24.34 10.04 -4.44
CA PHE A 173 -24.22 11.31 -3.75
C PHE A 173 -22.77 11.83 -3.76
N PRO A 174 -22.59 13.16 -3.77
CA PRO A 174 -21.28 13.78 -3.67
C PRO A 174 -20.85 13.97 -2.21
N ILE A 175 -19.53 14.02 -1.99
CA ILE A 175 -18.87 14.56 -0.80
C ILE A 175 -17.73 15.44 -1.26
N GLU A 176 -17.46 16.51 -0.52
CA GLU A 176 -16.29 17.36 -0.75
C GLU A 176 -15.21 17.08 0.30
N MET A 177 -13.98 16.95 -0.20
CA MET A 177 -12.77 16.86 0.61
C MET A 177 -11.84 18.02 0.27
N GLN A 178 -11.21 18.62 1.29
CA GLN A 178 -10.15 19.61 1.07
C GLN A 178 -8.86 19.14 1.72
N ILE A 179 -7.78 19.16 0.95
CA ILE A 179 -6.42 18.96 1.45
C ILE A 179 -5.82 20.35 1.66
N SER A 180 -6.00 20.89 2.86
CA SER A 180 -5.73 22.29 3.19
C SER A 180 -4.26 22.65 2.96
N PRO A 181 -3.92 23.72 2.22
CA PRO A 181 -2.54 24.19 2.08
C PRO A 181 -1.89 24.59 3.41
N ASN A 182 -2.70 24.94 4.42
CA ASN A 182 -2.25 25.39 5.73
C ASN A 182 -1.96 24.25 6.72
N GLY A 183 -2.14 22.98 6.30
CA GLY A 183 -1.85 21.82 7.14
C GLY A 183 -0.36 21.52 7.31
N ASN A 184 -0.05 20.58 8.20
CA ASN A 184 1.30 20.10 8.48
C ASN A 184 1.62 18.88 7.61
N TYR A 185 2.38 19.08 6.53
CA TYR A 185 2.72 17.99 5.61
C TYR A 185 4.21 17.72 5.60
N GLU A 186 4.54 16.45 5.70
CA GLU A 186 5.89 15.94 5.55
C GLU A 186 6.25 15.89 4.07
N SER A 187 7.46 16.34 3.75
CA SER A 187 8.03 16.17 2.42
C SER A 187 8.27 14.69 2.15
N ALA A 188 8.06 14.26 0.91
CA ALA A 188 8.52 12.95 0.49
C ALA A 188 10.05 12.91 0.62
N PRO A 189 10.63 11.84 1.22
CA PRO A 189 12.08 11.71 1.30
C PRO A 189 12.69 11.75 -0.10
N ALA A 190 13.68 12.62 -0.28
CA ALA A 190 14.48 12.70 -1.48
C ALA A 190 15.79 11.92 -1.28
N PHE A 191 15.99 10.88 -2.09
CA PHE A 191 17.17 10.05 -2.02
C PHE A 191 17.65 9.60 -3.41
N SER A 192 18.94 9.28 -3.50
CA SER A 192 19.56 8.71 -4.68
C SER A 192 20.69 7.76 -4.30
N ILE A 193 20.88 6.75 -5.13
CA ILE A 193 22.00 5.82 -5.06
C ILE A 193 22.50 5.57 -6.48
N ALA A 194 23.81 5.60 -6.67
CA ALA A 194 24.44 5.33 -7.94
C ALA A 194 25.72 4.52 -7.72
N VAL A 195 25.91 3.48 -8.53
CA VAL A 195 27.20 2.79 -8.66
C VAL A 195 28.00 3.53 -9.72
N ASP A 196 29.22 3.96 -9.38
CA ASP A 196 30.02 4.85 -10.23
C ASP A 196 31.20 4.15 -10.91
N GLY A 197 31.52 4.64 -12.11
CA GLY A 197 32.72 4.35 -12.88
C GLY A 197 33.14 2.87 -12.90
N SER A 198 34.35 2.61 -12.41
CA SER A 198 34.96 1.27 -12.44
C SER A 198 34.25 0.22 -11.58
N ALA A 199 33.35 0.62 -10.67
CA ALA A 199 32.64 -0.31 -9.79
C ALA A 199 31.45 -1.01 -10.47
N VAL A 200 31.04 -0.55 -11.66
CA VAL A 200 29.94 -1.16 -12.44
C VAL A 200 30.27 -2.61 -12.82
N ASN A 201 31.55 -2.92 -13.06
CA ASN A 201 32.02 -4.27 -13.35
C ASN A 201 33.02 -4.72 -12.27
N GLY A 202 32.48 -5.38 -11.24
CA GLY A 202 33.27 -6.01 -10.18
C GLY A 202 33.98 -7.28 -10.66
N GLU A 203 35.27 -7.43 -10.39
CA GLU A 203 36.09 -8.57 -10.79
C GLU A 203 37.03 -9.00 -9.66
N LEU A 204 37.05 -10.30 -9.40
CA LEU A 204 37.96 -10.98 -8.49
C LEU A 204 38.71 -12.05 -9.27
N VAL A 205 39.98 -11.79 -9.55
CA VAL A 205 40.81 -12.64 -10.43
C VAL A 205 41.72 -13.54 -9.61
N PHE A 206 41.64 -14.84 -9.85
CA PHE A 206 42.49 -15.85 -9.23
C PHE A 206 43.46 -16.41 -10.28
N ASN A 207 44.73 -15.97 -10.25
CA ASN A 207 45.74 -16.36 -11.23
C ASN A 207 46.72 -17.41 -10.68
N THR A 208 46.91 -17.44 -9.36
CA THR A 208 47.91 -18.28 -8.69
C THR A 208 47.29 -19.08 -7.57
N ILE A 209 47.94 -20.18 -7.18
CA ILE A 209 47.50 -20.96 -6.01
C ILE A 209 47.49 -20.15 -4.71
N GLN A 210 48.30 -19.08 -4.62
CA GLN A 210 48.30 -18.19 -3.47
C GLN A 210 47.04 -17.34 -3.40
N ASP A 211 46.45 -16.96 -4.53
CA ASP A 211 45.19 -16.22 -4.58
C ASP A 211 44.04 -17.06 -3.98
N TYR A 212 44.04 -18.37 -4.24
CA TYR A 212 43.08 -19.29 -3.62
C TYR A 212 43.35 -19.48 -2.13
N ARG A 213 44.62 -19.61 -1.72
CA ARG A 213 44.99 -19.81 -0.30
C ARG A 213 44.69 -18.60 0.55
N ASN A 214 44.99 -17.40 0.06
CA ASN A 214 44.88 -16.15 0.79
C ASN A 214 43.54 -15.44 0.56
N GLY A 215 42.81 -15.81 -0.49
CA GLY A 215 41.68 -15.04 -0.99
C GLY A 215 42.14 -13.81 -1.77
N VAL A 216 41.22 -13.25 -2.52
CA VAL A 216 41.46 -12.03 -3.32
C VAL A 216 40.57 -10.92 -2.82
N LYS A 217 41.06 -9.68 -2.88
CA LYS A 217 40.34 -8.49 -2.48
C LYS A 217 40.49 -7.42 -3.55
N LYS A 218 39.37 -6.81 -3.93
CA LYS A 218 39.33 -5.65 -4.80
C LYS A 218 38.57 -4.53 -4.14
N GLU A 219 39.13 -3.33 -4.22
CA GLU A 219 38.51 -2.10 -3.72
C GLU A 219 38.32 -1.13 -4.88
N TYR A 220 37.08 -0.71 -5.09
CA TYR A 220 36.67 0.24 -6.11
C TYR A 220 36.48 1.60 -5.48
N GLN A 221 37.40 2.53 -5.79
CA GLN A 221 37.38 3.88 -5.24
C GLN A 221 36.15 4.65 -5.73
N ASN A 222 35.47 5.35 -4.83
CA ASN A 222 34.24 6.11 -5.11
C ASN A 222 33.14 5.27 -5.78
N GLY A 223 33.13 3.94 -5.57
CA GLY A 223 32.26 3.03 -6.30
C GLY A 223 30.77 3.18 -6.01
N LEU A 224 30.38 3.83 -4.90
CA LEU A 224 28.99 4.11 -4.55
C LEU A 224 28.81 5.58 -4.15
N ILE A 225 27.81 6.25 -4.72
CA ILE A 225 27.43 7.61 -4.39
C ILE A 225 26.00 7.59 -3.86
N VAL A 226 25.78 8.21 -2.71
CA VAL A 226 24.51 8.20 -1.98
C VAL A 226 24.13 9.61 -1.55
N SER A 227 22.87 9.99 -1.78
CA SER A 227 22.26 11.17 -1.18
C SER A 227 20.94 10.80 -0.53
N SER A 228 20.63 11.40 0.61
CA SER A 228 19.34 11.27 1.28
C SER A 228 19.12 12.49 2.17
N ASP A 229 17.90 13.02 2.20
CA ASP A 229 17.48 14.09 3.10
C ASP A 229 16.96 13.58 4.46
N THR A 230 16.83 12.26 4.61
CA THR A 230 16.40 11.53 5.81
C THR A 230 17.44 10.49 6.22
N ALA A 231 17.27 9.87 7.39
CA ALA A 231 18.03 8.67 7.75
C ALA A 231 17.76 7.55 6.72
N TYR A 232 18.72 6.64 6.50
CA TYR A 232 18.60 5.64 5.44
C TYR A 232 19.40 4.36 5.72
N ASP A 233 19.01 3.29 5.06
CA ASP A 233 19.73 2.02 5.00
C ASP A 233 20.20 1.74 3.57
N ILE A 234 21.49 1.41 3.41
CA ILE A 234 22.06 0.92 2.15
C ILE A 234 22.03 -0.60 2.19
N GLN A 235 21.41 -1.19 1.19
CA GLN A 235 21.31 -2.64 1.05
C GLN A 235 21.92 -3.09 -0.27
N VAL A 236 22.31 -4.37 -0.30
CA VAL A 236 22.69 -5.03 -1.54
C VAL A 236 22.11 -6.44 -1.57
N SER A 237 21.81 -6.89 -2.78
CA SER A 237 21.44 -8.27 -3.09
C SER A 237 21.95 -8.65 -4.47
N SER A 238 22.07 -9.95 -4.71
CA SER A 238 22.22 -10.50 -6.05
C SER A 238 20.85 -10.70 -6.70
N LEU A 239 20.75 -10.42 -7.99
CA LEU A 239 19.55 -10.73 -8.78
C LEU A 239 19.40 -12.22 -9.07
N ASN A 240 20.48 -13.00 -8.94
CA ASN A 240 20.51 -14.44 -9.21
C ASN A 240 20.68 -15.22 -7.90
N GLN A 241 20.34 -16.52 -7.90
CA GLN A 241 20.53 -17.37 -6.71
C GLN A 241 21.99 -17.84 -6.53
N TYR A 242 22.77 -17.82 -7.60
CA TYR A 242 24.14 -18.31 -7.67
C TYR A 242 24.98 -17.40 -8.57
N LEU A 243 26.31 -17.46 -8.44
CA LEU A 243 27.21 -17.02 -9.50
C LEU A 243 27.12 -18.03 -10.65
N GLN A 244 26.72 -17.54 -11.82
CA GLN A 244 26.46 -18.34 -13.01
C GLN A 244 27.72 -18.50 -13.84
N SER A 245 27.89 -19.67 -14.46
CA SER A 245 28.94 -19.94 -15.44
C SER A 245 28.33 -20.60 -16.68
N SER A 246 28.86 -20.29 -17.86
CA SER A 246 28.49 -20.96 -19.12
C SER A 246 29.04 -22.38 -19.22
N ASP A 247 30.20 -22.63 -18.61
CA ASP A 247 31.02 -23.82 -18.85
C ASP A 247 31.30 -24.64 -17.56
N ALA A 248 30.82 -24.16 -16.42
CA ALA A 248 31.01 -24.78 -15.11
C ALA A 248 29.71 -24.90 -14.32
N GLN A 249 29.73 -25.69 -13.24
CA GLN A 249 28.63 -25.71 -12.28
C GLN A 249 28.57 -24.37 -11.55
N ASN A 250 27.37 -23.88 -11.26
CA ASN A 250 27.19 -22.61 -10.55
C ASN A 250 27.92 -22.59 -9.18
N LEU A 251 28.43 -21.42 -8.81
CA LEU A 251 29.11 -21.20 -7.53
C LEU A 251 28.19 -20.48 -6.55
N GLU A 252 28.20 -20.87 -5.28
CA GLU A 252 27.38 -20.22 -4.27
C GLU A 252 27.82 -18.76 -4.02
N LEU A 253 26.84 -17.85 -3.94
CA LEU A 253 27.06 -16.41 -3.73
C LEU A 253 27.83 -16.10 -2.45
N ASN A 254 27.57 -16.84 -1.38
CA ASN A 254 28.11 -16.60 -0.04
C ASN A 254 29.63 -16.81 0.09
N SER A 255 30.30 -17.23 -0.99
CA SER A 255 31.76 -17.26 -1.13
C SER A 255 32.34 -15.84 -1.35
N ILE A 256 31.49 -14.89 -1.75
CA ILE A 256 31.85 -13.49 -1.96
C ILE A 256 31.37 -12.66 -0.78
N ASN A 257 32.29 -11.89 -0.20
CA ASN A 257 32.00 -10.91 0.83
C ASN A 257 31.92 -9.52 0.20
N VAL A 258 30.95 -8.73 0.65
CA VAL A 258 30.76 -7.33 0.25
C VAL A 258 30.86 -6.45 1.48
N GLN A 259 31.54 -5.32 1.33
CA GLN A 259 31.67 -4.29 2.34
C GLN A 259 31.79 -2.94 1.64
N ILE A 260 31.38 -1.86 2.29
CA ILE A 260 31.64 -0.50 1.82
C ILE A 260 32.51 0.25 2.83
N LYS A 261 33.34 1.16 2.34
CA LYS A 261 34.20 2.03 3.16
C LYS A 261 33.89 3.48 2.89
N ASP A 262 33.57 4.24 3.93
CA ASP A 262 33.36 5.68 3.85
C ASP A 262 34.68 6.37 3.46
N ILE A 263 34.68 7.17 2.39
CA ILE A 263 35.91 7.83 1.91
C ILE A 263 36.42 8.94 2.83
N GLU A 264 35.53 9.56 3.61
CA GLU A 264 35.86 10.69 4.46
C GLU A 264 36.37 10.19 5.81
N THR A 265 35.67 9.21 6.40
CA THR A 265 35.99 8.71 7.74
C THR A 265 36.87 7.46 7.74
N ASN A 266 37.05 6.81 6.58
CA ASN A 266 37.66 5.48 6.45
C ASN A 266 36.96 4.37 7.26
N ASN A 267 35.77 4.63 7.80
CA ASN A 267 35.00 3.63 8.53
C ASN A 267 34.47 2.55 7.59
N LEU A 268 34.60 1.30 8.02
CA LEU A 268 34.11 0.15 7.31
C LEU A 268 32.68 -0.20 7.74
N SER A 269 31.88 -0.61 6.77
CA SER A 269 30.54 -1.15 7.00
C SER A 269 30.57 -2.55 7.62
N LYS A 270 29.39 -3.10 7.93
CA LYS A 270 29.27 -4.52 8.20
C LYS A 270 29.74 -5.33 6.98
N VAL A 271 30.46 -6.42 7.21
CA VAL A 271 30.74 -7.42 6.19
C VAL A 271 29.50 -8.27 5.99
N ILE A 272 29.06 -8.38 4.74
CA ILE A 272 28.01 -9.32 4.37
C ILE A 272 28.59 -10.42 3.48
N LYS A 273 28.05 -11.63 3.61
CA LYS A 273 28.19 -12.67 2.58
C LYS A 273 27.06 -12.47 1.58
N LEU A 274 27.39 -12.41 0.30
CA LEU A 274 26.42 -12.12 -0.76
C LEU A 274 25.32 -13.18 -0.79
N SER A 275 24.08 -12.74 -1.01
CA SER A 275 22.90 -13.58 -1.16
C SER A 275 21.92 -12.96 -2.16
N ASN A 276 20.82 -13.66 -2.45
CA ASN A 276 19.76 -13.23 -3.36
C ASN A 276 18.60 -12.51 -2.66
N TYR A 277 18.78 -12.08 -1.41
CA TYR A 277 17.83 -11.24 -0.68
C TYR A 277 18.54 -10.00 -0.14
N ASN A 278 17.79 -8.94 0.14
CA ASN A 278 18.38 -7.68 0.58
C ASN A 278 19.07 -7.83 1.93
N GLN A 279 20.33 -7.42 1.99
CA GLN A 279 21.13 -7.39 3.21
C GLN A 279 21.63 -5.96 3.46
N SER A 280 21.39 -5.45 4.67
CA SER A 280 21.91 -4.15 5.11
C SER A 280 23.44 -4.18 5.18
N LEU A 281 24.07 -3.28 4.43
CA LEU A 281 25.49 -2.99 4.48
C LEU A 281 25.78 -1.95 5.57
N MET A 282 25.00 -0.87 5.58
CA MET A 282 25.20 0.28 6.44
C MET A 282 23.88 1.02 6.66
N THR A 283 23.65 1.39 7.91
CA THR A 283 22.57 2.28 8.32
C THR A 283 23.17 3.63 8.68
N ASN A 284 22.61 4.72 8.16
CA ASN A 284 23.03 6.07 8.45
C ASN A 284 21.87 6.82 9.12
N SER A 285 22.10 7.32 10.33
CA SER A 285 21.07 7.98 11.14
C SER A 285 20.81 9.43 10.74
N SER A 286 21.55 9.96 9.77
CA SER A 286 21.53 11.37 9.40
C SER A 286 21.44 11.53 7.88
N LYS A 287 20.87 12.66 7.46
CA LYS A 287 20.88 13.08 6.06
C LYS A 287 22.30 13.22 5.52
N THR A 288 22.50 12.91 4.24
CA THR A 288 23.78 13.06 3.57
C THR A 288 23.61 13.63 2.18
N ALA A 289 24.46 14.59 1.81
CA ALA A 289 24.51 15.13 0.46
C ALA A 289 25.71 14.53 -0.29
N SER A 290 25.46 13.70 -1.30
CA SER A 290 26.48 13.13 -2.20
C SER A 290 27.65 12.43 -1.48
N LYS A 291 27.32 11.64 -0.46
CA LYS A 291 28.31 10.85 0.28
C LYS A 291 28.82 9.71 -0.59
N LYS A 292 30.14 9.50 -0.58
CA LYS A 292 30.80 8.49 -1.40
C LYS A 292 31.36 7.36 -0.55
N TYR A 293 31.32 6.17 -1.10
CA TYR A 293 31.90 4.98 -0.50
C TYR A 293 32.73 4.23 -1.53
N ASN A 294 33.81 3.61 -1.05
CA ASN A 294 34.50 2.58 -1.81
C ASN A 294 33.72 1.28 -1.67
N ILE A 295 33.55 0.55 -2.76
CA ILE A 295 32.98 -0.80 -2.72
C ILE A 295 34.12 -1.80 -2.63
N ILE A 296 34.03 -2.72 -1.67
CA ILE A 296 35.03 -3.76 -1.44
C ILE A 296 34.36 -5.11 -1.67
N TYR A 297 34.92 -5.88 -2.60
CA TYR A 297 34.59 -7.28 -2.80
C TYR A 297 35.79 -8.14 -2.44
N TYR A 298 35.56 -9.25 -1.74
CA TYR A 298 36.65 -10.17 -1.43
C TYR A 298 36.17 -11.57 -1.08
N THR A 299 37.07 -12.53 -1.18
CA THR A 299 36.85 -13.91 -0.75
C THR A 299 37.64 -14.20 0.51
N THR A 300 37.20 -15.17 1.29
CA THR A 300 37.99 -15.61 2.45
C THR A 300 39.14 -16.53 2.04
N PRO A 301 40.25 -16.54 2.80
CA PRO A 301 41.34 -17.49 2.59
C PRO A 301 40.83 -18.93 2.54
N SER A 302 41.27 -19.70 1.53
CA SER A 302 40.99 -21.12 1.41
C SER A 302 39.49 -21.48 1.44
N ASP A 303 38.65 -20.67 0.80
CA ASP A 303 37.22 -20.98 0.65
C ASP A 303 37.03 -22.27 -0.15
N ASN A 304 36.50 -23.31 0.51
CA ASN A 304 36.31 -24.63 -0.08
C ASN A 304 35.42 -24.63 -1.33
N LYS A 305 34.50 -23.68 -1.46
CA LYS A 305 33.59 -23.62 -2.61
C LYS A 305 34.32 -23.11 -3.85
N ILE A 306 35.24 -22.17 -3.65
CA ILE A 306 36.12 -21.64 -4.70
C ILE A 306 37.22 -22.65 -5.03
N LEU A 307 37.82 -23.29 -4.03
CA LEU A 307 38.88 -24.29 -4.23
C LEU A 307 38.40 -25.52 -5.02
N ASN A 308 37.16 -25.94 -4.80
CA ASN A 308 36.58 -27.11 -5.46
C ASN A 308 35.75 -26.76 -6.71
N SER A 309 35.66 -25.48 -7.08
CA SER A 309 34.96 -25.09 -8.31
C SER A 309 35.81 -25.41 -9.54
N LYS A 310 35.15 -25.58 -10.69
CA LYS A 310 35.88 -25.70 -11.95
C LYS A 310 36.48 -24.33 -12.32
N PRO A 311 37.72 -24.26 -12.83
CA PRO A 311 38.26 -23.02 -13.38
C PRO A 311 37.35 -22.48 -14.48
N GLY A 312 37.05 -21.17 -14.43
CA GLY A 312 36.15 -20.52 -15.39
C GLY A 312 35.67 -19.16 -14.89
N ASN A 313 34.85 -18.52 -15.72
CA ASN A 313 34.23 -17.25 -15.37
C ASN A 313 32.88 -17.47 -14.69
N TYR A 314 32.67 -16.75 -13.60
CA TYR A 314 31.48 -16.81 -12.76
C TYR A 314 30.95 -15.40 -12.57
N SER A 315 29.67 -15.15 -12.84
CA SER A 315 29.10 -13.81 -12.78
C SER A 315 27.70 -13.76 -12.20
N THR A 316 27.33 -12.57 -11.72
CA THR A 316 26.00 -12.21 -11.24
C THR A 316 25.82 -10.70 -11.40
N SER A 317 24.58 -10.23 -11.44
CA SER A 317 24.28 -8.80 -11.28
C SER A 317 23.91 -8.50 -9.82
N LEU A 318 24.38 -7.36 -9.31
CA LEU A 318 24.06 -6.85 -7.99
C LEU A 318 23.08 -5.68 -8.07
N LEU A 319 22.13 -5.64 -7.15
CA LEU A 319 21.23 -4.51 -6.95
C LEU A 319 21.59 -3.82 -5.64
N TYR A 320 22.00 -2.56 -5.73
CA TYR A 320 22.15 -1.68 -4.58
C TYR A 320 20.87 -0.86 -4.40
N THR A 321 20.33 -0.84 -3.19
CA THR A 321 19.15 -0.05 -2.86
C THR A 321 19.44 0.87 -1.70
N ILE A 322 18.70 1.99 -1.66
CA ILE A 322 18.64 2.88 -0.52
C ILE A 322 17.18 2.94 -0.06
N THR A 323 16.97 2.82 1.25
CA THR A 323 15.65 2.89 1.86
C THR A 323 15.64 3.97 2.93
N PRO A 324 14.81 5.02 2.81
CA PRO A 324 14.58 5.97 3.90
C PRO A 324 14.06 5.27 5.15
N LEU A 325 14.47 5.75 6.33
CA LEU A 325 14.11 5.20 7.65
C LEU A 325 13.11 6.06 8.39
#